data_AF-A0A811QGL7-F1
#
_entry.id   AF-A0A811QGL7-F1
#
_cell.length_a   1.000
_cell.length_b   1.000
_cell.length_c   1.000
_cell.angle_alpha   90.00
_cell.angle_beta   90.00
_cell.angle_gamma   90.00
#
_symmetry.space_group_name_H-M   'P 1'
#
loop_
_entity.id
_entity.type
_entity.pdbx_description
1 polymer ?
#
loop_
_entity_poly.entity_id
_entity_poly.type
_entity_poly.pdbx_seq_one_letter_code
_entity_poly.pdbx_strand_id
1 'polypeptide(L)'
;MASSSTHSFLLLFPLLLLLSTVVDSGSAPTPAPAATAEKYQKWCQVASDSQSCIKVIESIPGIQEVDYNNASKVADLCMHFAANKTTEAKGAADTLLAAAKGKPSSCLKACATDIKSMAEVLVNLPAGQDDMNAYLTFKDVRAKFKDEKPPACEKDCWNKTSSSSADETGIVDKFHDIWNVAKVGNMQINYIFPWPDSDDDDNIL
;
A
#
# COMPACT_ATOMS: atom_id res chain seq x y z
N MET A 1 62.10 22.76 47.86
CA MET A 1 61.05 23.38 47.02
C MET A 1 60.56 22.34 46.03
N ALA A 2 59.26 22.34 45.76
CA ALA A 2 58.45 21.18 45.37
C ALA A 2 58.54 20.74 43.89
N SER A 3 58.04 19.50 43.67
CA SER A 3 57.56 18.88 42.42
C SER A 3 58.58 18.60 41.31
N SER A 4 58.55 17.49 40.57
CA SER A 4 57.49 16.52 40.29
C SER A 4 58.13 15.17 39.95
N SER A 5 57.52 14.07 40.41
CA SER A 5 57.94 12.70 40.16
C SER A 5 57.48 12.24 38.77
N THR A 6 58.45 11.79 37.97
CA THR A 6 58.26 10.99 36.76
C THR A 6 58.49 9.51 37.07
N HIS A 7 57.82 8.66 36.29
CA HIS A 7 58.05 7.23 36.06
C HIS A 7 57.14 6.24 36.81
N SER A 8 56.12 5.78 36.09
CA SER A 8 55.71 4.37 36.10
C SER A 8 55.39 3.95 34.67
N PHE A 9 56.44 3.51 33.98
CA PHE A 9 56.39 2.56 32.87
C PHE A 9 56.89 1.22 33.41
N LEU A 10 56.56 0.13 32.69
CA LEU A 10 56.69 -1.31 33.01
C LEU A 10 55.29 -1.86 33.40
N LEU A 11 54.58 -2.64 32.57
CA LEU A 11 55.06 -3.81 31.84
C LEU A 11 54.11 -4.27 30.72
N LEU A 12 54.72 -4.74 29.61
CA LEU A 12 54.34 -5.89 28.77
C LEU A 12 53.22 -5.76 27.69
N PHE A 13 53.63 -5.36 26.48
CA PHE A 13 53.31 -6.10 25.24
C PHE A 13 54.08 -7.46 25.24
N PRO A 14 53.74 -8.53 24.48
CA PRO A 14 52.86 -8.60 23.29
C PRO A 14 51.94 -9.85 23.17
N LEU A 15 50.86 -9.83 22.37
CA LEU A 15 50.56 -10.96 21.46
C LEU A 15 49.54 -10.55 20.37
N LEU A 16 50.07 -10.52 19.16
CA LEU A 16 49.35 -10.54 17.88
C LEU A 16 48.74 -11.93 17.64
N LEU A 17 47.61 -11.96 16.92
CA LEU A 17 47.01 -13.04 16.10
C LEU A 17 45.68 -13.63 16.60
N LEU A 18 44.63 -13.31 15.83
CA LEU A 18 43.49 -14.13 15.35
C LEU A 18 42.35 -13.14 15.03
N LEU A 19 42.33 -12.44 13.88
CA LEU A 19 41.89 -12.93 12.56
C LEU A 19 40.71 -13.91 12.61
N SER A 20 39.58 -13.42 12.08
CA SER A 20 38.47 -14.15 11.46
C SER A 20 37.38 -14.72 12.36
N THR A 21 36.27 -13.98 12.49
CA THR A 21 34.93 -14.51 12.20
C THR A 21 34.05 -13.39 11.63
N VAL A 22 34.15 -13.20 10.31
CA VAL A 22 32.98 -12.81 9.54
C VAL A 22 32.16 -14.10 9.45
N VAL A 23 31.14 -14.22 10.30
CA VAL A 23 30.06 -15.19 10.10
C VAL A 23 28.80 -14.39 9.87
N ASP A 24 28.51 -14.28 8.58
CA ASP A 24 27.20 -14.16 7.98
C ASP A 24 26.11 -14.75 8.88
N SER A 25 25.34 -13.88 9.53
CA SER A 25 24.03 -14.24 10.06
C SER A 25 23.02 -13.52 9.19
N GLY A 26 22.70 -14.18 8.07
CA GLY A 26 21.46 -13.93 7.33
C GLY A 26 20.32 -13.94 8.35
N SER A 27 19.93 -12.74 8.76
CA SER A 27 18.81 -12.55 9.66
C SER A 27 17.58 -12.87 8.84
N ALA A 28 17.03 -14.07 9.07
CA ALA A 28 15.68 -14.39 8.67
C ALA A 28 14.76 -13.25 9.15
N PRO A 29 13.76 -12.84 8.35
CA PRO A 29 12.84 -11.79 8.76
C PRO A 29 12.26 -12.17 10.12
N THR A 30 12.47 -11.30 11.11
CA THR A 30 11.91 -11.48 12.45
C THR A 30 10.40 -11.62 12.31
N PRO A 31 9.76 -12.67 12.87
CA PRO A 31 8.32 -12.79 12.83
C PRO A 31 7.71 -11.52 13.41
N ALA A 32 6.72 -10.94 12.74
CA ALA A 32 5.96 -9.84 13.32
C ALA A 32 5.50 -10.27 14.74
N PRO A 33 5.63 -9.40 15.76
CA PRO A 33 5.16 -9.73 17.11
C PRO A 33 3.72 -10.26 17.04
N ALA A 34 3.37 -11.28 17.83
CA ALA A 34 2.04 -11.91 17.77
C ALA A 34 0.88 -10.87 17.83
N ALA A 35 1.06 -9.78 18.55
CA ALA A 35 0.13 -8.64 18.62
C ALA A 35 -0.12 -7.95 17.26
N THR A 36 0.88 -7.89 16.38
CA THR A 36 0.75 -7.32 15.03
C THR A 36 -0.06 -8.24 14.11
N ALA A 37 0.15 -9.55 14.21
CA ALA A 37 -0.61 -10.52 13.42
C ALA A 37 -2.10 -10.52 13.79
N GLU A 38 -2.41 -10.47 15.09
CA GLU A 38 -3.79 -10.36 15.59
C GLU A 38 -4.47 -9.05 15.15
N LYS A 39 -3.70 -7.95 15.10
CA LYS A 39 -4.17 -6.65 14.61
C LYS A 39 -4.62 -6.71 13.15
N TYR A 40 -3.77 -7.24 12.27
CA TYR A 40 -4.10 -7.32 10.85
C TYR A 40 -5.22 -8.31 10.57
N GLN A 41 -5.27 -9.42 11.31
CA GLN A 41 -6.39 -10.36 11.24
C GLN A 41 -7.72 -9.69 11.57
N LYS A 42 -7.80 -8.87 12.63
CA LYS A 42 -9.03 -8.13 12.94
C LYS A 42 -9.43 -7.19 11.81
N TRP A 43 -8.50 -6.37 11.32
CA TRP A 43 -8.83 -5.41 10.25
C TRP A 43 -9.28 -6.12 8.97
N CYS A 44 -8.78 -7.33 8.72
CA CYS A 44 -9.11 -8.13 7.54
C CYS A 44 -10.19 -9.20 7.78
N GLN A 45 -10.85 -9.21 8.94
CA GLN A 45 -11.75 -10.30 9.33
C GLN A 45 -13.00 -10.42 8.43
N VAL A 46 -13.45 -9.30 7.86
CA VAL A 46 -14.63 -9.23 6.98
C VAL A 46 -14.27 -9.28 5.50
N ALA A 47 -12.97 -9.40 5.17
CA ALA A 47 -12.54 -9.53 3.78
C ALA A 47 -12.93 -10.90 3.23
N SER A 48 -13.41 -10.92 1.97
CA SER A 48 -13.67 -12.19 1.26
C SER A 48 -12.40 -13.05 1.11
N ASP A 49 -11.24 -12.40 1.04
CA ASP A 49 -9.92 -13.03 1.08
C ASP A 49 -9.06 -12.31 2.14
N SER A 50 -9.07 -12.86 3.36
CA SER A 50 -8.37 -12.29 4.50
C SER A 50 -6.84 -12.34 4.35
N GLN A 51 -6.29 -13.36 3.69
CA GLN A 51 -4.85 -13.49 3.50
C GLN A 51 -4.32 -12.45 2.52
N SER A 52 -5.03 -12.23 1.41
CA SER A 52 -4.67 -11.15 0.49
C SER A 52 -4.83 -9.77 1.13
N CYS A 53 -5.88 -9.55 1.94
CA CYS A 53 -6.02 -8.32 2.71
C CYS A 53 -4.84 -8.08 3.66
N ILE A 54 -4.40 -9.09 4.40
CA ILE A 54 -3.26 -8.96 5.34
C ILE A 54 -1.99 -8.55 4.59
N LYS A 55 -1.68 -9.19 3.45
CA LYS A 55 -0.52 -8.83 2.63
C LYS A 55 -0.58 -7.38 2.14
N VAL A 56 -1.76 -6.91 1.77
CA VAL A 56 -1.97 -5.51 1.38
C VAL A 56 -1.71 -4.59 2.57
N ILE A 57 -2.30 -4.87 3.73
CA ILE A 57 -2.10 -4.09 4.96
C ILE A 57 -0.61 -4.02 5.32
N GLU A 58 0.10 -5.14 5.30
CA GLU A 58 1.54 -5.22 5.60
C GLU A 58 2.40 -4.35 4.67
N SER A 59 1.95 -4.10 3.44
CA SER A 59 2.69 -3.28 2.47
C SER A 59 2.59 -1.77 2.71
N ILE A 60 1.70 -1.33 3.61
CA ILE A 60 1.39 0.09 3.81
C ILE A 60 2.38 0.71 4.81
N PRO A 61 3.13 1.76 4.40
CA PRO A 61 4.03 2.45 5.33
C PRO A 61 3.28 3.08 6.52
N GLY A 62 3.81 2.87 7.74
CA GLY A 62 3.26 3.45 8.98
C GLY A 62 2.11 2.68 9.61
N ILE A 63 1.63 1.61 8.97
CA ILE A 63 0.47 0.82 9.41
C ILE A 63 0.69 0.11 10.77
N GLN A 64 1.95 -0.18 11.10
CA GLN A 64 2.35 -0.80 12.36
C GLN A 64 2.07 0.13 13.56
N GLU A 65 2.08 1.45 13.35
CA GLU A 65 1.88 2.47 14.39
C GLU A 65 0.39 2.76 14.64
N VAL A 66 -0.50 2.32 13.75
CA VAL A 66 -1.93 2.54 13.90
C VAL A 66 -2.50 1.69 15.02
N ASP A 67 -3.27 2.34 15.90
CA ASP A 67 -3.99 1.70 16.99
C ASP A 67 -4.95 0.62 16.47
N TYR A 68 -5.01 -0.50 17.19
CA TYR A 68 -5.83 -1.67 16.86
C TYR A 68 -7.31 -1.36 16.61
N ASN A 69 -7.87 -0.32 17.21
CA ASN A 69 -9.28 0.07 17.08
C ASN A 69 -9.52 1.22 16.10
N ASN A 70 -8.48 1.75 15.44
CA ASN A 70 -8.60 2.92 14.59
C ASN A 70 -8.74 2.56 13.11
N ALA A 71 -9.89 1.99 12.74
CA ALA A 71 -10.21 1.64 11.35
C ALA A 71 -10.16 2.87 10.41
N SER A 72 -10.52 4.06 10.91
CA SER A 72 -10.47 5.31 10.12
C SER A 72 -9.04 5.62 9.68
N LYS A 73 -8.06 5.44 10.57
CA LYS A 73 -6.66 5.66 10.23
C LYS A 73 -6.10 4.60 9.29
N VAL A 74 -6.56 3.35 9.40
CA VAL A 74 -6.24 2.31 8.41
C VAL A 74 -6.77 2.69 7.03
N ALA A 75 -8.02 3.16 6.93
CA ALA A 75 -8.62 3.63 5.68
C ALA A 75 -7.82 4.80 5.07
N ASP A 76 -7.49 5.81 5.89
CA ASP A 76 -6.68 6.98 5.52
C ASP A 76 -5.34 6.57 4.91
N LEU A 77 -4.58 5.72 5.61
CA LEU A 77 -3.29 5.23 5.10
C LEU A 77 -3.44 4.42 3.81
N CYS A 78 -4.45 3.54 3.71
CA CYS A 78 -4.72 2.79 2.47
C CYS A 78 -4.97 3.76 1.31
N MET A 79 -5.84 4.75 1.49
CA MET A 79 -6.27 5.64 0.43
C MET A 79 -5.15 6.57 -0.04
N HIS A 80 -4.37 7.13 0.88
CA HIS A 80 -3.18 7.91 0.51
C HIS A 80 -2.10 7.06 -0.15
N PHE A 81 -1.90 5.81 0.31
CA PHE A 81 -0.95 4.90 -0.33
C PHE A 81 -1.38 4.53 -1.75
N ALA A 82 -2.67 4.25 -1.96
CA ALA A 82 -3.25 4.03 -3.28
C ALA A 82 -3.11 5.27 -4.17
N ALA A 83 -3.34 6.48 -3.65
CA ALA A 83 -3.19 7.73 -4.40
C ALA A 83 -1.76 7.94 -4.92
N ASN A 84 -0.77 7.67 -4.06
CA ASN A 84 0.65 7.77 -4.43
C ASN A 84 1.00 6.75 -5.52
N LYS A 85 0.61 5.48 -5.35
CA LYS A 85 0.81 4.44 -6.39
C LYS A 85 0.11 4.81 -7.71
N THR A 86 -1.09 5.39 -7.62
CA THR A 86 -1.87 5.80 -8.78
C THR A 86 -1.20 6.91 -9.57
N THR A 87 -0.60 7.90 -8.89
CA THR A 87 0.15 8.97 -9.55
C THR A 87 1.30 8.41 -10.38
N GLU A 88 2.04 7.46 -9.80
CA GLU A 88 3.18 6.82 -10.46
C GLU A 88 2.73 5.95 -11.65
N ALA A 89 1.67 5.14 -11.46
CA ALA A 89 1.11 4.30 -12.52
C ALA A 89 0.51 5.12 -13.68
N LYS A 90 -0.11 6.26 -13.37
CA LYS A 90 -0.64 7.19 -14.37
C LYS A 90 0.48 7.74 -15.26
N GLY A 91 1.58 8.20 -14.66
CA GLY A 91 2.73 8.70 -15.42
C GLY A 91 3.31 7.63 -16.36
N ALA A 92 3.41 6.39 -15.89
CA ALA A 92 3.87 5.26 -16.71
C ALA A 92 2.90 4.94 -17.86
N ALA A 93 1.59 4.88 -17.57
CA ALA A 93 0.56 4.62 -18.57
C ALA A 93 0.51 5.71 -19.65
N ASP A 94 0.56 6.99 -19.26
CA ASP A 94 0.60 8.14 -20.17
C ASP A 94 1.82 8.08 -21.10
N THR A 95 2.98 7.70 -20.56
CA THR A 95 4.22 7.53 -21.33
C THR A 95 4.08 6.44 -22.40
N LEU A 96 3.50 5.29 -22.04
CA LEU A 96 3.28 4.19 -22.98
C LEU A 96 2.22 4.53 -24.03
N LEU A 97 1.15 5.22 -23.65
CA LEU A 97 0.15 5.72 -24.59
C LEU A 97 0.76 6.68 -25.63
N ALA A 98 1.64 7.58 -25.19
CA ALA A 98 2.36 8.48 -26.09
C ALA A 98 3.30 7.71 -27.03
N ALA A 99 4.04 6.72 -26.50
CA ALA A 99 4.94 5.87 -27.28
C ALA A 99 4.20 5.03 -28.34
N ALA A 100 2.94 4.66 -28.08
CA ALA A 100 2.11 3.90 -29.01
C ALA A 100 1.64 4.70 -30.26
N LYS A 101 1.97 6.01 -30.36
CA LYS A 101 1.71 6.87 -31.54
C LYS A 101 0.28 6.76 -32.08
N GLY A 102 -0.71 6.73 -31.19
CA GLY A 102 -2.13 6.66 -31.54
C GLY A 102 -2.69 5.26 -31.83
N LYS A 103 -1.86 4.20 -31.71
CA LYS A 103 -2.29 2.80 -31.84
C LYS A 103 -2.01 1.96 -30.58
N PRO A 104 -2.45 2.37 -29.37
CA PRO A 104 -2.27 1.52 -28.20
C PRO A 104 -3.19 0.30 -28.27
N SER A 105 -2.76 -0.79 -27.62
CA SER A 105 -3.57 -2.00 -27.43
C SER A 105 -4.85 -1.69 -26.65
N SER A 106 -5.83 -2.59 -26.73
CA SER A 106 -7.04 -2.51 -25.90
C SER A 106 -6.70 -2.55 -24.42
N CYS A 107 -5.78 -3.43 -24.01
CA CYS A 107 -5.31 -3.57 -22.64
C CYS A 107 -4.73 -2.27 -22.08
N LEU A 108 -3.77 -1.66 -22.80
CA LEU A 108 -3.16 -0.40 -22.36
C LEU A 108 -4.20 0.73 -22.26
N LYS A 109 -5.13 0.82 -23.22
CA LYS A 109 -6.22 1.82 -23.17
C LYS A 109 -7.13 1.62 -21.96
N ALA A 110 -7.53 0.37 -21.69
CA ALA A 110 -8.40 0.05 -20.57
C ALA A 110 -7.72 0.37 -19.24
N CYS A 111 -6.49 -0.10 -19.03
CA CYS A 111 -5.75 0.16 -17.80
C CYS A 111 -5.44 1.65 -17.60
N ALA A 112 -5.04 2.38 -18.65
CA ALA A 112 -4.82 3.82 -18.52
C ALA A 112 -6.11 4.56 -18.14
N THR A 113 -7.26 4.13 -18.67
CA THR A 113 -8.58 4.70 -18.34
C THR A 113 -8.94 4.45 -16.88
N ASP A 114 -8.78 3.21 -16.41
CA ASP A 114 -9.08 2.86 -15.02
C ASP A 114 -8.13 3.54 -14.03
N ILE A 115 -6.82 3.58 -14.33
CA ILE A 115 -5.82 4.31 -13.53
C ILE A 115 -6.17 5.80 -13.48
N LYS A 116 -6.54 6.41 -14.62
CA LYS A 116 -6.95 7.82 -14.64
C LYS A 116 -8.19 8.05 -13.77
N SER A 117 -9.17 7.16 -13.86
CA SER A 117 -10.38 7.30 -13.05
C SER A 117 -10.13 7.10 -11.56
N MET A 118 -9.20 6.21 -11.19
CA MET A 118 -8.70 6.11 -9.81
C MET A 118 -8.02 7.41 -9.37
N ALA A 119 -7.20 8.02 -10.23
CA ALA A 119 -6.50 9.27 -9.93
C ALA A 119 -7.49 10.42 -9.67
N GLU A 120 -8.54 10.52 -10.48
CA GLU A 120 -9.58 11.56 -10.34
C GLU A 120 -10.33 11.46 -9.01
N VAL A 121 -10.55 10.24 -8.52
CA VAL A 121 -11.23 10.00 -7.23
C VAL A 121 -10.28 10.22 -6.04
N LEU A 122 -9.00 9.86 -6.19
CA LEU A 122 -8.02 9.90 -5.11
C LEU A 122 -7.29 11.26 -4.97
N VAL A 123 -7.33 12.15 -5.98
CA VAL A 123 -6.61 13.44 -5.95
C VAL A 123 -7.14 14.43 -4.90
N ASN A 124 -8.40 14.27 -4.48
CA ASN A 124 -9.06 15.18 -3.54
C ASN A 124 -9.01 14.68 -2.10
N LEU A 125 -8.22 13.65 -1.82
CA LEU A 125 -8.08 13.14 -0.46
C LEU A 125 -7.47 14.22 0.45
N PRO A 126 -8.15 14.62 1.53
CA PRO A 126 -7.65 15.62 2.46
C PRO A 126 -6.39 15.09 3.15
N ALA A 127 -5.34 15.91 3.20
CA ALA A 127 -4.08 15.50 3.82
C ALA A 127 -4.24 15.33 5.33
N GLY A 128 -4.01 14.12 5.83
CA GLY A 128 -3.84 13.83 7.26
C GLY A 128 -5.08 14.16 8.08
N GLN A 129 -6.05 13.24 8.09
CA GLN A 129 -7.22 13.43 8.94
C GLN A 129 -7.06 12.75 10.30
N ASP A 130 -7.20 13.58 11.34
CA ASP A 130 -7.59 13.18 12.71
C ASP A 130 -9.13 13.24 12.89
N ASP A 131 -9.87 13.53 11.82
CA ASP A 131 -11.24 14.04 11.93
C ASP A 131 -12.33 12.97 11.77
N MET A 132 -13.42 13.17 12.51
CA MET A 132 -14.43 12.16 12.83
C MET A 132 -15.42 11.84 11.69
N ASN A 133 -15.30 12.45 10.51
CA ASN A 133 -16.24 12.27 9.40
C ASN A 133 -15.60 11.66 8.15
N ALA A 134 -14.98 10.48 8.33
CA ALA A 134 -14.42 9.69 7.25
C ALA A 134 -15.45 9.34 6.15
N TYR A 135 -16.76 9.33 6.46
CA TYR A 135 -17.81 9.16 5.44
C TYR A 135 -17.77 10.27 4.39
N LEU A 136 -17.82 11.55 4.79
CA LEU A 136 -17.80 12.66 3.83
C LEU A 136 -16.49 12.71 3.04
N THR A 137 -15.38 12.38 3.71
CA THR A 137 -14.05 12.34 3.10
C THR A 137 -13.96 11.30 2.00
N PHE A 138 -14.55 10.12 2.20
CA PHE A 138 -14.38 8.99 1.30
C PHE A 138 -15.62 8.67 0.46
N LYS A 139 -16.69 9.48 0.48
CA LYS A 139 -17.94 9.18 -0.23
C LYS A 139 -17.73 8.85 -1.72
N ASP A 140 -16.87 9.61 -2.41
CA ASP A 140 -16.63 9.46 -3.85
C ASP A 140 -15.80 8.20 -4.13
N VAL A 141 -14.83 7.91 -3.26
CA VAL A 141 -14.09 6.64 -3.24
C VAL A 141 -15.07 5.49 -3.04
N ARG A 142 -15.92 5.58 -2.02
CA ARG A 142 -16.86 4.53 -1.63
C ARG A 142 -17.84 4.19 -2.75
N ALA A 143 -18.38 5.21 -3.43
CA ALA A 143 -19.24 5.04 -4.60
C ALA A 143 -18.53 4.30 -5.75
N LYS A 144 -17.25 4.59 -5.99
CA LYS A 144 -16.44 3.91 -7.02
C LYS A 144 -16.33 2.41 -6.78
N PHE A 145 -16.30 1.99 -5.52
CA PHE A 145 -16.16 0.59 -5.12
C PHE A 145 -17.48 -0.11 -4.78
N LYS A 146 -18.66 0.54 -4.89
CA LYS A 146 -19.98 -0.03 -4.52
C LYS A 146 -20.24 -1.39 -5.17
N ASP A 147 -19.82 -1.57 -6.42
CA ASP A 147 -20.13 -2.76 -7.22
C ASP A 147 -19.02 -3.83 -7.24
N GLU A 148 -17.81 -3.55 -6.70
CA GLU A 148 -16.63 -4.43 -6.71
C GLU A 148 -16.39 -5.29 -7.98
N LYS A 149 -16.82 -4.84 -9.16
CA LYS A 149 -16.64 -5.60 -10.40
C LYS A 149 -15.17 -5.54 -10.85
N PRO A 150 -14.65 -6.62 -11.48
CA PRO A 150 -13.35 -6.60 -12.13
C PRO A 150 -13.28 -5.39 -13.07
N PRO A 151 -12.30 -4.47 -12.86
CA PRO A 151 -12.17 -3.29 -13.70
C PRO A 151 -11.90 -3.65 -15.17
N ALA A 152 -12.12 -2.72 -16.08
CA ALA A 152 -11.91 -2.95 -17.51
C ALA A 152 -10.45 -3.36 -17.82
N CYS A 153 -9.49 -2.84 -17.06
CA CYS A 153 -8.10 -3.24 -17.09
C CYS A 153 -7.94 -4.76 -16.90
N GLU A 154 -8.61 -5.37 -15.92
CA GLU A 154 -8.54 -6.81 -15.68
C GLU A 154 -9.21 -7.61 -16.81
N LYS A 155 -10.39 -7.17 -17.23
CA LYS A 155 -11.20 -7.85 -18.24
C LYS A 155 -10.53 -7.84 -19.62
N ASP A 156 -10.02 -6.70 -20.06
CA ASP A 156 -9.53 -6.49 -21.42
C ASP A 156 -8.06 -6.91 -21.59
N CYS A 157 -7.38 -7.20 -20.49
CA CYS A 157 -6.04 -7.79 -20.46
C CYS A 157 -6.06 -9.32 -20.26
N TRP A 158 -7.21 -9.98 -20.52
CA TRP A 158 -7.44 -11.42 -20.36
C TRP A 158 -6.58 -12.28 -21.31
N ASN A 159 -5.31 -12.39 -20.93
CA ASN A 159 -4.32 -13.45 -21.13
C ASN A 159 -2.96 -12.81 -20.88
N LYS A 160 -2.52 -12.78 -19.60
CA LYS A 160 -1.23 -12.23 -19.14
C LYS A 160 0.02 -12.79 -19.86
N THR A 161 -0.12 -13.66 -20.86
CA THR A 161 0.93 -14.59 -21.27
C THR A 161 1.12 -14.75 -22.79
N SER A 162 0.31 -14.15 -23.67
CA SER A 162 0.47 -14.39 -25.12
C SER A 162 0.54 -13.17 -26.04
N SER A 163 0.15 -11.97 -25.61
CA SER A 163 0.19 -10.79 -26.51
C SER A 163 0.56 -9.44 -25.88
N SER A 164 0.74 -9.36 -24.56
CA SER A 164 1.08 -8.10 -23.87
C SER A 164 2.60 -7.90 -23.79
N SER A 165 3.07 -6.69 -24.06
CA SER A 165 4.47 -6.33 -23.83
C SER A 165 4.82 -6.35 -22.34
N ALA A 166 6.11 -6.46 -21.99
CA ALA A 166 6.55 -6.41 -20.59
C ALA A 166 6.10 -5.12 -19.88
N ASP A 167 6.09 -4.00 -20.61
CA ASP A 167 5.63 -2.71 -20.10
C ASP A 167 4.13 -2.69 -19.79
N GLU A 168 3.31 -3.30 -20.66
CA GLU A 168 1.86 -3.42 -20.42
C GLU A 168 1.53 -4.34 -19.25
N THR A 169 2.26 -5.45 -19.10
CA THR A 169 2.16 -6.31 -17.91
C THR A 169 2.48 -5.51 -16.64
N GLY A 170 3.51 -4.66 -16.68
CA GLY A 170 3.85 -3.76 -15.58
C GLY A 170 2.73 -2.77 -15.23
N ILE A 171 2.00 -2.24 -16.22
CA ILE A 171 0.83 -1.37 -15.97
C ILE A 171 -0.33 -2.14 -15.34
N VAL A 172 -0.61 -3.36 -15.82
CA VAL A 172 -1.65 -4.22 -15.26
C VAL A 172 -1.37 -4.54 -13.81
N ASP A 173 -0.13 -4.93 -13.48
CA ASP A 173 0.24 -5.25 -12.10
C ASP A 173 0.21 -4.02 -11.19
N LYS A 174 0.66 -2.84 -11.68
CA LYS A 174 0.49 -1.57 -10.95
C LYS A 174 -0.98 -1.26 -10.68
N PHE A 175 -1.86 -1.50 -11.65
CA PHE A 175 -3.29 -1.29 -11.48
C PHE A 175 -3.88 -2.23 -10.41
N HIS A 176 -3.56 -3.52 -10.45
CA HIS A 176 -4.01 -4.47 -9.42
C HIS A 176 -3.55 -4.08 -8.03
N ASP A 177 -2.29 -3.65 -7.88
CA ASP A 177 -1.76 -3.17 -6.60
C ASP A 177 -2.59 -2.00 -6.05
N ILE A 178 -2.87 -1.00 -6.91
CA ILE A 178 -3.71 0.16 -6.54
C ILE A 178 -5.10 -0.29 -6.13
N TRP A 179 -5.72 -1.13 -6.96
CA TRP A 179 -7.09 -1.60 -6.75
C TRP A 179 -7.22 -2.38 -5.44
N ASN A 180 -6.27 -3.27 -5.14
CA ASN A 180 -6.26 -4.06 -3.91
C ASN A 180 -6.10 -3.19 -2.66
N VAL A 181 -5.19 -2.20 -2.68
CA VAL A 181 -5.03 -1.25 -1.57
C VAL A 181 -6.31 -0.45 -1.34
N ALA A 182 -6.88 0.11 -2.41
CA ALA A 182 -8.09 0.92 -2.32
C ALA A 182 -9.31 0.09 -1.87
N LYS A 183 -9.42 -1.17 -2.32
CA LYS A 183 -10.44 -2.11 -1.85
C LYS A 183 -10.33 -2.37 -0.35
N VAL A 184 -9.12 -2.59 0.17
CA VAL A 184 -8.91 -2.77 1.62
C VAL A 184 -9.29 -1.51 2.41
N GLY A 185 -8.92 -0.33 1.93
CA GLY A 185 -9.36 0.92 2.58
C GLY A 185 -10.87 1.11 2.53
N ASN A 186 -11.52 0.77 1.40
CA ASN A 186 -12.98 0.84 1.25
C ASN A 186 -13.71 -0.11 2.21
N MET A 187 -13.15 -1.31 2.43
CA MET A 187 -13.65 -2.24 3.43
C MET A 187 -13.60 -1.65 4.84
N GLN A 188 -12.52 -0.93 5.21
CA GLN A 188 -12.48 -0.23 6.50
C GLN A 188 -13.53 0.89 6.60
N ILE A 189 -13.73 1.65 5.52
CA ILE A 189 -14.77 2.67 5.45
C ILE A 189 -16.15 2.04 5.66
N ASN A 190 -16.43 0.92 5.00
CA ASN A 190 -17.70 0.20 5.14
C ASN A 190 -17.89 -0.42 6.52
N TYR A 191 -16.81 -0.77 7.22
CA TYR A 191 -16.87 -1.22 8.61
C TYR A 191 -17.29 -0.10 9.56
N ILE A 192 -16.83 1.13 9.31
CA ILE A 192 -17.17 2.32 10.13
C ILE A 192 -18.55 2.86 9.76
N PHE A 193 -18.85 2.91 8.46
CA PHE A 193 -20.09 3.40 7.88
C PHE A 193 -20.64 2.34 6.94
N PRO A 194 -21.48 1.41 7.42
CA PRO A 194 -22.12 0.39 6.58
C PRO A 194 -22.98 1.03 5.48
N TRP A 195 -23.21 0.29 4.38
CA TRP A 195 -24.21 0.74 3.42
C TRP A 195 -25.58 0.65 4.09
N PRO A 196 -26.47 1.63 3.89
CA PRO A 196 -27.86 1.44 4.31
C PRO A 196 -28.37 0.15 3.64
N ASP A 197 -29.09 -0.68 4.40
CA ASP A 197 -29.59 -1.98 3.93
C ASP A 197 -30.63 -1.88 2.79
N SER A 198 -30.92 -0.66 2.31
CA SER A 198 -31.85 -0.35 1.23
C SER A 198 -31.24 0.69 0.29
N ASP A 199 -31.34 0.47 -1.04
CA ASP A 199 -31.03 1.42 -2.12
C ASP A 199 -31.97 2.65 -2.15
N ASP A 200 -32.54 3.05 -1.01
CA ASP A 200 -33.34 4.25 -0.86
C ASP A 200 -32.39 5.44 -0.63
N ASP A 201 -31.56 5.73 -1.64
CA ASP A 201 -30.67 6.90 -1.73
C ASP A 201 -31.44 8.25 -1.79
N ASP A 202 -32.77 8.25 -1.57
CA ASP A 202 -33.62 9.44 -1.65
C ASP A 202 -33.77 10.22 -0.32
N ASN A 203 -33.22 9.75 0.81
CA ASN A 203 -33.51 10.38 2.11
C ASN A 203 -32.31 10.55 3.06
N ILE A 204 -31.19 11.07 2.58
CA ILE A 204 -30.21 11.71 3.48
C ILE A 204 -29.96 13.15 3.02
N LEU A 205 -30.76 14.05 3.60
CA LEU A 205 -30.62 15.51 3.59
C LEU A 205 -29.37 15.97 4.35
#